data_AF-A0A353P4N9-F1
#
_entry.id   AF-A0A353P4N9-F1
#
_cell.length_a   1.000
_cell.length_b   1.000
_cell.length_c   1.000
_cell.angle_alpha   90.00
_cell.angle_beta   90.00
_cell.angle_gamma   90.00
#
_symmetry.space_group_name_H-M   'P 1'
#
loop_
_entity.id
_entity.type
_entity.pdbx_description
1 polymer ?
#
loop_
_entity_poly.entity_id
_entity_poly.type
_entity_poly.pdbx_seq_one_letter_code
_entity_poly.pdbx_strand_id
1 'polypeptide(L)'
;MANNIYYAHSENNIGQKHRLAEHLNKTSYIASSFGINEAICYWFKIAGLLHDFGEYQPAFQTYLTEGGKRGSVPHAVWGAGYARILKMDEISFTIDGHHKGIPNKADLKIDTEEFKRKEIKDFDSIVKAFLQDNALSEHNLTTTALAYQNLQREFFIRWLFSALTDADWLNTESHFNLNLSHYRGPRSLPIDEMIDKLDEAISSKSKDGEINRLRNQVRENVLKKADNAHGFFSLNLPTGMGKTLISIAWALKHAKANNLKRIVIVLPYTNIIDQTAAILKEIFGEEWVLEHHSAYNEDMPANEANENELNVIQKQKELACEN
;
A
#
# COMPACT_ATOMS: atom_id res chain seq x y z
N MET A 1 -27.14 19.63 -22.83
CA MET A 1 -26.43 20.19 -21.66
C MET A 1 -24.95 20.09 -21.96
N ALA A 2 -24.18 21.16 -21.78
CA ALA A 2 -22.73 21.08 -21.99
C ALA A 2 -22.16 20.06 -20.99
N ASN A 3 -21.43 19.06 -21.47
CA ASN A 3 -20.66 18.17 -20.60
C ASN A 3 -19.51 19.01 -20.03
N ASN A 4 -19.68 19.52 -18.82
CA ASN A 4 -18.57 20.16 -18.12
C ASN A 4 -17.48 19.12 -17.89
N ILE A 5 -16.27 19.42 -18.32
CA ILE A 5 -15.10 18.58 -18.10
C ILE A 5 -14.47 19.03 -16.79
N TYR A 6 -14.29 18.09 -15.86
CA TYR A 6 -13.63 18.32 -14.58
C TYR A 6 -12.24 17.71 -14.58
N TYR A 7 -11.31 18.37 -13.91
CA TYR A 7 -9.93 17.93 -13.77
C TYR A 7 -9.56 17.75 -12.30
N ALA A 8 -8.73 16.74 -12.03
CA ALA A 8 -8.21 16.52 -10.68
C ALA A 8 -6.96 17.35 -10.42
N HIS A 9 -6.10 17.43 -11.43
CA HIS A 9 -4.81 18.08 -11.33
C HIS A 9 -4.59 19.12 -12.43
N SER A 10 -3.62 20.01 -12.21
CA SER A 10 -3.06 20.86 -13.25
C SER A 10 -2.39 20.02 -14.34
N GLU A 11 -2.05 20.66 -15.46
CA GLU A 11 -1.31 20.01 -16.55
C GLU A 11 0.03 19.45 -16.06
N ASN A 12 0.41 18.29 -16.57
CA ASN A 12 1.74 17.72 -16.36
C ASN A 12 2.78 18.42 -17.26
N ASN A 13 4.05 17.98 -17.16
CA ASN A 13 5.18 18.58 -17.88
C ASN A 13 5.09 18.53 -19.42
N ILE A 14 4.13 17.77 -19.97
CA ILE A 14 3.87 17.67 -21.42
C ILE A 14 2.51 18.28 -21.81
N GLY A 15 1.86 19.04 -20.92
CA GLY A 15 0.61 19.76 -21.19
C GLY A 15 -0.65 18.88 -21.15
N GLN A 16 -0.56 17.66 -20.61
CA GLN A 16 -1.73 16.79 -20.46
C GLN A 16 -2.43 17.06 -19.14
N LYS A 17 -3.75 17.22 -19.19
CA LYS A 17 -4.60 17.36 -17.99
C LYS A 17 -5.05 15.99 -17.48
N HIS A 18 -5.18 15.85 -16.17
CA HIS A 18 -5.76 14.65 -15.54
C HIS A 18 -7.26 14.84 -15.32
N ARG A 19 -8.11 14.12 -16.07
CA ARG A 19 -9.57 14.21 -15.88
C ARG A 19 -9.97 13.65 -14.51
N LEU A 20 -10.90 14.33 -13.84
CA LEU A 20 -11.30 13.95 -12.49
C LEU A 20 -11.94 12.55 -12.44
N ALA A 21 -12.90 12.26 -13.33
CA ALA A 21 -13.47 10.92 -13.39
C ALA A 21 -12.43 9.83 -13.70
N GLU A 22 -11.41 10.11 -14.51
CA GLU A 22 -10.33 9.16 -14.78
C GLU A 22 -9.51 8.89 -13.52
N HIS A 23 -9.12 9.96 -12.82
CA HIS A 23 -8.41 9.88 -11.54
C HIS A 23 -9.19 9.05 -10.51
N LEU A 24 -10.44 9.41 -10.26
CA LEU A 24 -11.28 8.73 -9.27
C LEU A 24 -11.48 7.25 -9.60
N ASN A 25 -11.75 6.90 -10.85
CA ASN A 25 -11.94 5.50 -11.25
C ASN A 25 -10.64 4.69 -11.17
N LYS A 26 -9.50 5.28 -11.52
CA LYS A 26 -8.20 4.61 -11.47
C LYS A 26 -7.72 4.43 -10.02
N THR A 27 -7.81 5.47 -9.19
CA THR A 27 -7.54 5.39 -7.74
C THR A 27 -8.46 4.36 -7.08
N SER A 28 -9.76 4.38 -7.40
CA SER A 28 -10.74 3.38 -6.94
C SER A 28 -10.36 1.94 -7.32
N TYR A 29 -9.91 1.72 -8.55
CA TYR A 29 -9.46 0.42 -9.02
C TYR A 29 -8.21 -0.06 -8.27
N ILE A 30 -7.20 0.80 -8.12
CA ILE A 30 -5.97 0.46 -7.40
C ILE A 30 -6.28 0.18 -5.92
N ALA A 31 -7.05 1.06 -5.26
CA ALA A 31 -7.47 0.90 -3.88
C ALA A 31 -8.19 -0.45 -3.71
N SER A 32 -9.17 -0.76 -4.55
CA SER A 32 -9.89 -2.03 -4.52
C SER A 32 -8.98 -3.26 -4.65
N SER A 33 -7.83 -3.16 -5.33
CA SER A 33 -6.89 -4.27 -5.52
C SER A 33 -6.16 -4.69 -4.24
N PHE A 34 -6.18 -3.84 -3.20
CA PHE A 34 -5.63 -4.17 -1.88
C PHE A 34 -6.61 -4.96 -1.01
N GLY A 35 -7.89 -5.10 -1.41
CA GLY A 35 -8.86 -5.87 -0.66
C GLY A 35 -8.62 -7.38 -0.75
N ILE A 36 -8.90 -8.10 0.35
CA ILE A 36 -8.72 -9.56 0.43
C ILE A 36 -9.98 -10.36 0.10
N ASN A 37 -11.13 -9.69 0.00
CA ASN A 37 -12.41 -10.27 -0.36
C ASN A 37 -13.31 -9.21 -1.00
N GLU A 38 -14.39 -9.63 -1.65
CA GLU A 38 -15.30 -8.76 -2.40
C GLU A 38 -15.84 -7.59 -1.57
N ALA A 39 -16.24 -7.84 -0.32
CA ALA A 39 -16.77 -6.78 0.55
C ALA A 39 -15.71 -5.70 0.82
N ILE A 40 -14.49 -6.09 1.20
CA ILE A 40 -13.40 -5.15 1.47
C ILE A 40 -12.98 -4.41 0.19
N CYS A 41 -12.87 -5.13 -0.93
CA CYS A 41 -12.60 -4.53 -2.24
C CYS A 41 -13.60 -3.41 -2.55
N TYR A 42 -14.89 -3.64 -2.27
CA TYR A 42 -15.93 -2.65 -2.55
C TYR A 42 -15.88 -1.44 -1.60
N TRP A 43 -15.55 -1.62 -0.32
CA TRP A 43 -15.30 -0.51 0.59
C TRP A 43 -14.13 0.37 0.11
N PHE A 44 -13.05 -0.27 -0.35
CA PHE A 44 -11.85 0.42 -0.84
C PHE A 44 -12.16 1.14 -2.18
N LYS A 45 -12.98 0.51 -3.02
CA LYS A 45 -13.50 1.10 -4.26
C LYS A 45 -14.26 2.41 -3.98
N ILE A 46 -15.20 2.40 -3.03
CA ILE A 46 -15.98 3.60 -2.68
C ILE A 46 -15.05 4.70 -2.16
N ALA A 47 -14.10 4.37 -1.29
CA ALA A 47 -13.15 5.36 -0.77
C ALA A 47 -12.36 6.04 -1.89
N GLY A 48 -11.83 5.27 -2.85
CA GLY A 48 -11.13 5.84 -4.00
C GLY A 48 -12.03 6.67 -4.93
N LEU A 49 -13.31 6.32 -5.07
CA LEU A 49 -14.26 7.14 -5.84
C LEU A 49 -14.60 8.46 -5.17
N LEU A 50 -14.58 8.51 -3.84
CA LEU A 50 -15.06 9.66 -3.08
C LEU A 50 -13.95 10.58 -2.57
N HIS A 51 -12.68 10.15 -2.54
CA HIS A 51 -11.61 10.90 -1.86
C HIS A 51 -11.45 12.35 -2.35
N ASP A 52 -11.43 12.53 -3.67
CA ASP A 52 -11.35 13.83 -4.35
C ASP A 52 -12.71 14.31 -4.88
N PHE A 53 -13.82 13.82 -4.31
CA PHE A 53 -15.17 14.26 -4.69
C PHE A 53 -15.35 15.78 -4.62
N GLY A 54 -14.67 16.45 -3.68
CA GLY A 54 -14.70 17.90 -3.56
C GLY A 54 -14.09 18.65 -4.74
N GLU A 55 -13.34 18.01 -5.62
CA GLU A 55 -12.73 18.69 -6.76
C GLU A 55 -13.75 19.06 -7.85
N TYR A 56 -14.96 18.49 -7.80
CA TYR A 56 -16.09 18.93 -8.63
C TYR A 56 -16.60 20.34 -8.27
N GLN A 57 -16.17 20.92 -7.13
CA GLN A 57 -16.49 22.29 -6.76
C GLN A 57 -16.03 23.29 -7.84
N PRO A 58 -16.87 24.26 -8.25
CA PRO A 58 -16.46 25.32 -9.18
C PRO A 58 -15.22 26.07 -8.69
N ALA A 59 -15.13 26.35 -7.38
CA ALA A 59 -13.98 27.00 -6.78
C ALA A 59 -12.68 26.20 -6.92
N PHE A 60 -12.76 24.86 -6.91
CA PHE A 60 -11.59 24.01 -7.10
C PHE A 60 -11.15 24.00 -8.56
N GLN A 61 -12.09 23.91 -9.50
CA GLN A 61 -11.78 23.99 -10.93
C GLN A 61 -11.16 25.35 -11.30
N THR A 62 -11.65 26.45 -10.72
CA THR A 62 -11.02 27.78 -10.86
C THR A 62 -9.62 27.80 -10.25
N TYR A 63 -9.44 27.22 -9.07
CA TYR A 63 -8.14 27.11 -8.39
C TYR A 63 -7.08 26.40 -9.26
N LEU A 64 -7.45 25.32 -9.96
CA LEU A 64 -6.54 24.61 -10.87
C LEU A 64 -6.06 25.48 -12.04
N THR A 65 -6.87 26.44 -12.50
CA THR A 65 -6.53 27.29 -13.65
C THR A 65 -5.87 28.61 -13.27
N GLU A 66 -6.33 29.23 -12.18
CA GLU A 66 -5.87 30.56 -11.75
C GLU A 66 -4.74 30.48 -10.72
N GLY A 67 -4.51 29.31 -10.14
CA GLY A 67 -3.56 29.09 -9.06
C GLY A 67 -4.07 29.62 -7.73
N GLY A 68 -3.29 29.39 -6.67
CA GLY A 68 -3.62 29.81 -5.32
C GLY A 68 -2.72 29.13 -4.30
N LYS A 69 -2.94 29.44 -3.01
CA LYS A 69 -2.22 28.76 -1.93
C LYS A 69 -2.69 27.31 -1.84
N ARG A 70 -1.77 26.34 -1.85
CA ARG A 70 -2.11 24.93 -1.66
C ARG A 70 -2.99 24.73 -0.42
N GLY A 71 -4.12 24.03 -0.60
CA GLY A 71 -5.11 23.80 0.45
C GLY A 71 -6.08 24.96 0.70
N SER A 72 -6.09 26.01 -0.12
CA SER A 72 -7.04 27.13 0.02
C SER A 72 -8.49 26.76 -0.31
N VAL A 73 -8.70 25.69 -1.08
CA VAL A 73 -10.03 25.14 -1.38
C VAL A 73 -10.07 23.72 -0.82
N PRO A 74 -10.68 23.51 0.37
CA PRO A 74 -10.77 22.17 0.97
C PRO A 74 -11.65 21.25 0.11
N HIS A 75 -11.07 20.18 -0.43
CA HIS A 75 -11.78 19.21 -1.25
C HIS A 75 -12.03 17.89 -0.52
N ALA A 76 -11.05 17.38 0.24
CA ALA A 76 -11.16 16.13 0.99
C ALA A 76 -12.42 16.04 1.88
N VAL A 77 -12.75 17.13 2.58
CA VAL A 77 -13.90 17.17 3.51
C VAL A 77 -15.24 16.90 2.82
N TRP A 78 -15.38 17.19 1.52
CA TRP A 78 -16.61 16.93 0.78
C TRP A 78 -16.86 15.45 0.59
N GLY A 79 -15.81 14.69 0.23
CA GLY A 79 -15.89 13.23 0.10
C GLY A 79 -16.15 12.57 1.45
N ALA A 80 -15.47 13.05 2.50
CA ALA A 80 -15.69 12.60 3.87
C ALA A 80 -17.13 12.87 4.34
N GLY A 81 -17.64 14.07 4.09
CA GLY A 81 -19.01 14.47 4.38
C GLY A 81 -20.04 13.63 3.63
N TYR A 82 -19.77 13.29 2.37
CA TYR A 82 -20.66 12.41 1.61
C TYR A 82 -20.67 10.98 2.18
N ALA A 83 -19.50 10.42 2.50
CA ALA A 83 -19.40 9.12 3.18
C ALA A 83 -20.17 9.10 4.51
N ARG A 84 -20.21 10.21 5.26
CA ARG A 84 -21.01 10.36 6.48
C ARG A 84 -22.50 10.30 6.25
N ILE A 85 -22.98 10.94 5.19
CA ILE A 85 -24.40 10.87 4.78
C ILE A 85 -24.77 9.42 4.42
N LEU A 86 -23.86 8.71 3.76
CA LEU A 86 -23.99 7.29 3.41
C LEU A 86 -23.77 6.33 4.60
N LYS A 87 -23.51 6.85 5.81
CA LYS A 87 -23.25 6.09 7.05
C LYS A 87 -21.99 5.19 6.99
N MET A 88 -20.98 5.63 6.25
CA MET A 88 -19.68 4.96 6.11
C MET A 88 -18.61 5.77 6.84
N ASP A 89 -18.67 5.78 8.17
CA ASP A 89 -17.75 6.55 9.02
C ASP A 89 -16.29 6.16 8.77
N GLU A 90 -16.00 4.89 8.49
CA GLU A 90 -14.64 4.39 8.25
C GLU A 90 -14.05 5.04 6.99
N ILE A 91 -14.81 5.09 5.90
CA ILE A 91 -14.42 5.80 4.66
C ILE A 91 -14.28 7.30 4.93
N SER A 92 -15.15 7.86 5.76
CA SER A 92 -15.08 9.28 6.13
C SER A 92 -13.78 9.61 6.87
N PHE A 93 -13.34 8.78 7.82
CA PHE A 93 -12.04 8.96 8.49
C PHE A 93 -10.88 8.94 7.50
N THR A 94 -10.90 8.00 6.56
CA THR A 94 -9.79 7.84 5.62
C THR A 94 -9.73 8.98 4.62
N ILE A 95 -10.88 9.40 4.09
CA ILE A 95 -10.95 10.53 3.16
C ILE A 95 -10.62 11.84 3.86
N ASP A 96 -11.13 12.13 5.05
CA ASP A 96 -10.78 13.40 5.70
C ASP A 96 -9.27 13.49 5.96
N GLY A 97 -8.64 12.36 6.30
CA GLY A 97 -7.23 12.32 6.64
C GLY A 97 -6.24 12.23 5.47
N HIS A 98 -6.65 11.95 4.22
CA HIS A 98 -5.72 11.50 3.16
C HIS A 98 -4.62 12.51 2.77
N HIS A 99 -4.71 13.78 3.20
CA HIS A 99 -3.64 14.78 3.07
C HIS A 99 -3.05 15.29 4.40
N LYS A 100 -3.67 14.98 5.55
CA LYS A 100 -3.30 15.55 6.87
C LYS A 100 -3.07 14.51 7.97
N GLY A 101 -3.26 13.22 7.68
CA GLY A 101 -3.29 12.13 8.66
C GLY A 101 -4.70 11.86 9.19
N ILE A 102 -4.95 10.63 9.65
CA ILE A 102 -6.27 10.20 10.14
C ILE A 102 -6.69 11.06 11.35
N PRO A 103 -7.85 11.74 11.29
CA PRO A 103 -8.33 12.59 12.38
C PRO A 103 -8.83 11.76 13.57
N ASN A 104 -8.89 12.38 14.74
CA ASN A 104 -9.68 11.80 15.83
C ASN A 104 -11.19 11.97 15.56
N LYS A 105 -12.03 11.31 16.36
CA LYS A 105 -13.49 11.32 16.16
C LYS A 105 -14.13 12.71 16.33
N ALA A 106 -13.59 13.54 17.21
CA ALA A 106 -14.13 14.89 17.44
C ALA A 106 -13.83 15.79 16.24
N ASP A 107 -12.60 15.75 15.74
CA ASP A 107 -12.17 16.51 14.56
C ASP A 107 -12.97 16.09 13.31
N LEU A 108 -13.09 14.78 13.06
CA LEU A 108 -13.91 14.30 11.94
C LEU A 108 -15.35 14.82 12.02
N LYS A 109 -15.91 14.83 13.24
CA LYS A 109 -17.27 15.33 13.44
C LYS A 109 -17.34 16.82 13.13
N ILE A 110 -16.41 17.62 13.63
CA ILE A 110 -16.36 19.07 13.34
C ILE A 110 -16.32 19.30 11.83
N ASP A 111 -15.43 18.60 11.13
CA ASP A 111 -15.20 18.79 9.70
C ASP A 111 -16.43 18.38 8.85
N THR A 112 -17.22 17.41 9.29
CA THR A 112 -18.29 16.79 8.46
C THR A 112 -19.73 17.03 8.94
N GLU A 113 -19.95 17.71 10.07
CA GLU A 113 -21.28 17.84 10.68
C GLU A 113 -22.25 18.63 9.78
N GLU A 114 -21.79 19.70 9.13
CA GLU A 114 -22.60 20.53 8.23
C GLU A 114 -23.16 19.72 7.04
N PHE A 115 -22.36 18.78 6.51
CA PHE A 115 -22.81 17.86 5.46
C PHE A 115 -23.94 16.97 5.95
N LYS A 116 -23.81 16.40 7.15
CA LYS A 116 -24.84 15.55 7.76
C LYS A 116 -26.15 16.31 8.02
N ARG A 117 -26.05 17.60 8.35
CA ARG A 117 -27.19 18.50 8.56
C ARG A 117 -27.77 19.06 7.26
N LYS A 118 -27.14 18.78 6.12
CA LYS A 118 -27.51 19.30 4.79
C LYS A 118 -27.43 20.83 4.71
N GLU A 119 -26.45 21.41 5.39
CA GLU A 119 -26.21 22.86 5.44
C GLU A 119 -25.22 23.32 4.36
N ILE A 120 -24.49 22.40 3.73
CA ILE A 120 -23.54 22.70 2.65
C ILE A 120 -24.29 23.07 1.38
N LYS A 121 -24.09 24.30 0.93
CA LYS A 121 -24.67 24.82 -0.31
C LYS A 121 -24.14 24.04 -1.52
N ASP A 122 -25.00 23.87 -2.51
CA ASP A 122 -24.69 23.26 -3.81
C ASP A 122 -24.27 21.78 -3.75
N PHE A 123 -24.26 21.14 -2.58
CA PHE A 123 -23.87 19.73 -2.39
C PHE A 123 -24.59 18.78 -3.35
N ASP A 124 -25.93 18.87 -3.44
CA ASP A 124 -26.72 18.02 -4.35
C ASP A 124 -26.36 18.23 -5.83
N SER A 125 -25.93 19.43 -6.21
CA SER A 125 -25.48 19.71 -7.59
C SER A 125 -24.12 19.07 -7.88
N ILE A 126 -23.22 19.08 -6.91
CA ILE A 126 -21.91 18.41 -6.98
C ILE A 126 -22.09 16.89 -7.03
N VAL A 127 -22.99 16.32 -6.21
CA VAL A 127 -23.34 14.89 -6.28
C VAL A 127 -23.83 14.50 -7.68
N LYS A 128 -24.71 15.30 -8.28
CA LYS A 128 -25.19 15.04 -9.65
C LYS A 128 -24.07 15.10 -10.69
N ALA A 129 -23.19 16.09 -10.61
CA ALA A 129 -22.05 16.22 -11.52
C ALA A 129 -21.10 15.01 -11.41
N PHE A 130 -20.76 14.62 -10.18
CA PHE A 130 -19.95 13.45 -9.88
C PHE A 130 -20.55 12.16 -10.46
N LEU A 131 -21.82 11.88 -10.16
CA LEU A 131 -22.50 10.68 -10.64
C LEU A 131 -22.55 10.64 -12.18
N GLN A 132 -22.83 11.78 -12.81
CA GLN A 132 -22.89 11.87 -14.28
C GLN A 132 -21.52 11.68 -14.93
N ASP A 133 -20.47 12.38 -14.47
CA ASP A 133 -19.13 12.33 -15.06
C ASP A 133 -18.46 10.95 -14.90
N ASN A 134 -18.78 10.23 -13.81
CA ASN A 134 -18.30 8.87 -13.56
C ASN A 134 -19.22 7.77 -14.11
N ALA A 135 -20.35 8.13 -14.75
CA ALA A 135 -21.39 7.19 -15.19
C ALA A 135 -21.88 6.24 -14.08
N LEU A 136 -22.06 6.79 -12.87
CA LEU A 136 -22.50 6.08 -11.66
C LEU A 136 -23.95 6.42 -11.30
N SER A 137 -24.52 5.59 -10.45
CA SER A 137 -25.74 5.86 -9.69
C SER A 137 -25.46 5.77 -8.19
N GLU A 138 -26.34 6.29 -7.35
CA GLU A 138 -26.20 6.18 -5.89
C GLU A 138 -26.10 4.73 -5.41
N HIS A 139 -26.72 3.77 -6.12
CA HIS A 139 -26.61 2.34 -5.81
C HIS A 139 -25.15 1.85 -5.87
N ASN A 140 -24.31 2.43 -6.74
CA ASN A 140 -22.89 2.08 -6.83
C ASN A 140 -22.07 2.54 -5.61
N LEU A 141 -22.66 3.34 -4.73
CA LEU A 141 -22.06 3.82 -3.48
C LEU A 141 -22.70 3.14 -2.26
N THR A 142 -23.47 2.07 -2.45
CA THR A 142 -24.09 1.31 -1.36
C THR A 142 -23.37 -0.01 -1.15
N THR A 143 -23.00 -0.31 0.09
CA THR A 143 -22.28 -1.55 0.45
C THR A 143 -22.86 -2.16 1.71
N THR A 144 -22.61 -3.45 1.90
CA THR A 144 -22.91 -4.13 3.16
C THR A 144 -22.01 -3.63 4.27
N ALA A 145 -22.61 -3.31 5.41
CA ALA A 145 -21.86 -2.92 6.61
C ALA A 145 -20.92 -4.05 7.05
N LEU A 146 -19.68 -3.70 7.37
CA LEU A 146 -18.72 -4.63 7.97
C LEU A 146 -18.96 -4.67 9.48
N ALA A 147 -19.14 -5.87 10.03
CA ALA A 147 -19.40 -6.06 11.46
C ALA A 147 -18.12 -5.99 12.33
N TYR A 148 -17.16 -5.14 11.96
CA TYR A 148 -15.93 -4.96 12.73
C TYR A 148 -16.15 -4.09 13.96
N GLN A 149 -15.55 -4.49 15.09
CA GLN A 149 -15.69 -3.79 16.36
C GLN A 149 -14.32 -3.48 16.97
N ASN A 150 -14.25 -2.42 17.78
CA ASN A 150 -13.07 -2.03 18.56
C ASN A 150 -11.80 -2.00 17.69
N LEU A 151 -10.78 -2.79 18.07
CA LEU A 151 -9.49 -2.87 17.39
C LEU A 151 -9.59 -3.36 15.94
N GLN A 152 -10.57 -4.20 15.60
CA GLN A 152 -10.75 -4.65 14.22
C GLN A 152 -11.19 -3.48 13.32
N ARG A 153 -12.10 -2.66 13.84
CA ARG A 153 -12.60 -1.47 13.15
C ARG A 153 -11.49 -0.43 12.99
N GLU A 154 -10.73 -0.22 14.05
CA GLU A 154 -9.59 0.71 14.06
C GLU A 154 -8.51 0.29 13.06
N PHE A 155 -8.14 -1.00 13.06
CA PHE A 155 -7.19 -1.55 12.09
C PHE A 155 -7.72 -1.44 10.66
N PHE A 156 -9.01 -1.72 10.44
CA PHE A 156 -9.64 -1.58 9.13
C PHE A 156 -9.57 -0.15 8.61
N ILE A 157 -9.81 0.86 9.46
CA ILE A 157 -9.66 2.28 9.09
C ILE A 157 -8.22 2.58 8.67
N ARG A 158 -7.21 2.12 9.42
CA ARG A 158 -5.79 2.34 9.06
C ARG A 158 -5.42 1.66 7.76
N TRP A 159 -5.91 0.44 7.55
CA TRP A 159 -5.65 -0.31 6.34
C TRP A 159 -6.30 0.35 5.13
N LEU A 160 -7.57 0.74 5.24
CA LEU A 160 -8.26 1.50 4.20
C LEU A 160 -7.55 2.83 3.91
N PHE A 161 -7.07 3.53 4.94
CA PHE A 161 -6.33 4.78 4.80
C PHE A 161 -5.03 4.57 4.03
N SER A 162 -4.23 3.57 4.41
CA SER A 162 -2.99 3.21 3.71
C SER A 162 -3.30 2.86 2.25
N ALA A 163 -4.27 1.98 2.00
CA ALA A 163 -4.64 1.57 0.66
C ALA A 163 -5.14 2.72 -0.22
N LEU A 164 -5.88 3.68 0.36
CA LEU A 164 -6.36 4.87 -0.35
C LEU A 164 -5.21 5.81 -0.70
N THR A 165 -4.35 6.13 0.28
CA THR A 165 -3.20 7.00 0.09
C THR A 165 -2.24 6.42 -0.95
N ASP A 166 -1.89 5.12 -0.84
CA ASP A 166 -1.03 4.45 -1.83
C ASP A 166 -1.66 4.49 -3.23
N ALA A 167 -2.98 4.26 -3.33
CA ALA A 167 -3.68 4.27 -4.61
C ALA A 167 -3.68 5.65 -5.26
N ASP A 168 -3.91 6.71 -4.49
CA ASP A 168 -3.88 8.09 -4.96
C ASP A 168 -2.48 8.50 -5.43
N TRP A 169 -1.45 8.17 -4.63
CA TRP A 169 -0.07 8.44 -4.98
C TRP A 169 0.38 7.68 -6.23
N LEU A 170 0.08 6.38 -6.33
CA LEU A 170 0.42 5.57 -7.51
C LEU A 170 -0.27 6.09 -8.78
N ASN A 171 -1.52 6.53 -8.67
CA ASN A 171 -2.25 7.09 -9.81
C ASN A 171 -1.65 8.43 -10.25
N THR A 172 -1.44 9.33 -9.29
CA THR A 172 -0.83 10.64 -9.52
C THR A 172 0.58 10.51 -10.09
N GLU A 173 1.40 9.61 -9.55
CA GLU A 173 2.72 9.29 -10.10
C GLU A 173 2.62 8.80 -11.54
N SER A 174 1.69 7.90 -11.85
CA SER A 174 1.52 7.41 -13.23
C SER A 174 1.12 8.52 -14.21
N HIS A 175 0.42 9.56 -13.75
CA HIS A 175 0.04 10.71 -14.58
C HIS A 175 1.20 11.70 -14.79
N PHE A 176 1.96 12.00 -13.73
CA PHE A 176 3.00 13.03 -13.75
C PHE A 176 4.40 12.50 -14.12
N ASN A 177 4.67 11.23 -13.84
CA ASN A 177 5.98 10.61 -14.02
C ASN A 177 5.88 9.13 -14.42
N LEU A 178 5.39 8.89 -15.64
CA LEU A 178 5.29 7.54 -16.23
C LEU A 178 6.58 6.72 -16.13
N ASN A 179 7.73 7.38 -16.31
CA ASN A 179 9.03 6.72 -16.21
C ASN A 179 9.27 6.17 -14.80
N LEU A 180 8.99 6.96 -13.76
CA LEU A 180 9.10 6.53 -12.36
C LEU A 180 8.16 5.36 -12.06
N SER A 181 6.93 5.44 -12.57
CA SER A 181 5.93 4.37 -12.41
C SER A 181 6.40 3.04 -13.01
N HIS A 182 7.10 3.06 -14.15
CA HIS A 182 7.68 1.87 -14.77
C HIS A 182 8.85 1.27 -13.98
N TYR A 183 9.52 2.05 -13.13
CA TYR A 183 10.58 1.53 -12.29
C TYR A 183 10.05 0.66 -11.15
N ARG A 184 8.81 0.82 -10.70
CA ARG A 184 8.27 0.05 -9.57
C ARG A 184 8.35 -1.46 -9.86
N GLY A 185 9.08 -2.17 -9.00
CA GLY A 185 9.39 -3.59 -9.15
C GLY A 185 8.18 -4.53 -8.97
N PRO A 186 8.39 -5.85 -9.13
CA PRO A 186 7.33 -6.84 -8.99
C PRO A 186 6.71 -6.81 -7.58
N ARG A 187 5.37 -6.92 -7.51
CA ARG A 187 4.62 -6.85 -6.24
C ARG A 187 4.68 -8.13 -5.40
N SER A 188 5.21 -9.21 -5.95
CA SER A 188 5.22 -10.53 -5.31
C SER A 188 6.57 -11.20 -5.44
N LEU A 189 6.98 -11.85 -4.34
CA LEU A 189 8.18 -12.66 -4.28
C LEU A 189 8.02 -13.91 -5.18
N PRO A 190 8.97 -14.24 -6.08
CA PRO A 190 8.97 -15.48 -6.85
C PRO A 190 9.33 -16.65 -5.93
N ILE A 191 8.34 -17.12 -5.16
CA ILE A 191 8.55 -18.05 -4.04
C ILE A 191 9.31 -19.31 -4.45
N ASP A 192 9.00 -19.90 -5.62
CA ASP A 192 9.66 -21.12 -6.09
C ASP A 192 11.16 -20.90 -6.34
N GLU A 193 11.51 -19.83 -7.04
CA GLU A 193 12.91 -19.46 -7.29
C GLU A 193 13.66 -19.18 -5.97
N MET A 194 13.02 -18.51 -5.03
CA MET A 194 13.62 -18.23 -3.72
C MET A 194 13.83 -19.50 -2.90
N ILE A 195 12.93 -20.49 -3.00
CA ILE A 195 13.13 -21.80 -2.38
C ILE A 195 14.36 -22.48 -2.98
N ASP A 196 14.47 -22.50 -4.32
CA ASP A 196 15.58 -23.15 -5.02
C ASP A 196 16.92 -22.51 -4.67
N LYS A 197 17.02 -21.17 -4.72
CA LYS A 197 18.22 -20.41 -4.32
C LYS A 197 18.63 -20.71 -2.88
N LEU A 198 17.67 -20.79 -1.95
CA LEU A 198 17.97 -21.09 -0.56
C LEU A 198 18.43 -22.54 -0.36
N ASP A 199 17.80 -23.49 -1.03
CA ASP A 199 18.18 -24.91 -0.93
C ASP A 199 19.56 -25.17 -1.54
N GLU A 200 19.94 -24.46 -2.61
CA GLU A 200 21.30 -24.46 -3.15
C GLU A 200 22.31 -23.90 -2.13
N ALA A 201 22.03 -22.72 -1.57
CA ALA A 201 22.90 -22.08 -0.57
C ALA A 201 23.06 -22.88 0.72
N ILE A 202 22.06 -23.70 1.10
CA ILE A 202 22.17 -24.61 2.24
C ILE A 202 22.94 -25.88 1.85
N SER A 203 22.73 -26.40 0.64
CA SER A 203 23.35 -27.65 0.17
C SER A 203 24.86 -27.52 -0.06
N SER A 204 25.34 -26.31 -0.37
CA SER A 204 26.77 -26.01 -0.51
C SER A 204 27.52 -25.98 0.84
N LYS A 205 26.81 -25.95 1.98
CA LYS A 205 27.43 -25.97 3.31
C LYS A 205 27.83 -27.40 3.72
N SER A 206 28.93 -27.53 4.45
CA SER A 206 29.40 -28.83 4.94
C SER A 206 28.33 -29.54 5.78
N LYS A 207 28.12 -30.81 5.47
CA LYS A 207 27.23 -31.72 6.23
C LYS A 207 27.99 -32.47 7.33
N ASP A 208 29.29 -32.26 7.43
CA ASP A 208 30.15 -32.96 8.37
C ASP A 208 30.04 -32.36 9.77
N GLY A 209 30.23 -33.21 10.77
CA GLY A 209 30.11 -32.85 12.18
C GLY A 209 28.68 -33.01 12.73
N GLU A 210 28.64 -33.30 14.03
CA GLU A 210 27.40 -33.57 14.77
C GLU A 210 26.41 -32.38 14.72
N ILE A 211 26.93 -31.16 14.84
CA ILE A 211 26.12 -29.94 14.82
C ILE A 211 25.42 -29.75 13.46
N ASN A 212 26.10 -30.01 12.35
CA ASN A 212 25.51 -29.84 11.02
C ASN A 212 24.44 -30.91 10.73
N ARG A 213 24.64 -32.14 11.23
CA ARG A 213 23.58 -33.18 11.21
C ARG A 213 22.36 -32.75 12.00
N LEU A 214 22.56 -32.20 13.21
CA LEU A 214 21.46 -31.71 14.04
C LEU A 214 20.72 -30.54 13.38
N ARG A 215 21.44 -29.57 12.78
CA ARG A 215 20.84 -28.46 12.01
C ARG A 215 19.95 -28.98 10.88
N ASN A 216 20.41 -29.99 10.14
CA ASN A 216 19.63 -30.60 9.05
C ASN A 216 18.38 -31.32 9.56
N GLN A 217 18.51 -32.13 10.62
CA GLN A 217 17.37 -32.83 11.23
C GLN A 217 16.31 -31.85 11.76
N VAL A 218 16.75 -30.78 12.43
CA VAL A 218 15.84 -29.73 12.92
C VAL A 218 15.15 -29.04 11.76
N ARG A 219 15.90 -28.65 10.71
CA ARG A 219 15.34 -28.04 9.50
C ARG A 219 14.25 -28.91 8.88
N GLU A 220 14.53 -30.19 8.63
CA GLU A 220 13.55 -31.13 8.07
C GLU A 220 12.27 -31.22 8.92
N ASN A 221 12.41 -31.29 10.24
CA ASN A 221 11.27 -31.36 11.16
C ASN A 221 10.43 -30.07 11.18
N VAL A 222 11.09 -28.91 11.05
CA VAL A 222 10.41 -27.62 10.95
C VAL A 222 9.66 -27.52 9.62
N LEU A 223 10.28 -27.89 8.50
CA LEU A 223 9.67 -27.79 7.16
C LEU A 223 8.43 -28.69 6.98
N LYS A 224 8.34 -29.81 7.71
CA LYS A 224 7.13 -30.66 7.74
C LYS A 224 5.90 -29.97 8.32
N LYS A 225 6.04 -28.79 8.93
CA LYS A 225 4.94 -28.01 9.52
C LYS A 225 4.60 -26.76 8.71
N ALA A 226 5.20 -26.58 7.54
CA ALA A 226 5.04 -25.36 6.75
C ALA A 226 3.68 -25.25 6.04
N ASP A 227 3.02 -26.38 5.79
CA ASP A 227 1.71 -26.47 5.15
C ASP A 227 0.51 -26.26 6.09
N ASN A 228 0.77 -26.04 7.38
CA ASN A 228 -0.29 -25.65 8.31
C ASN A 228 -0.98 -24.34 7.86
N ALA A 229 -2.24 -24.18 8.25
CA ALA A 229 -3.00 -22.96 8.03
C ALA A 229 -2.34 -21.75 8.71
N HIS A 230 -2.69 -20.54 8.25
CA HIS A 230 -2.27 -19.28 8.84
C HIS A 230 -2.41 -19.26 10.37
N GLY A 231 -1.40 -18.74 11.06
CA GLY A 231 -1.41 -18.66 12.51
C GLY A 231 -0.09 -18.15 13.09
N PHE A 232 0.05 -18.31 14.40
CA PHE A 232 1.26 -17.95 15.12
C PHE A 232 2.11 -19.19 15.38
N PHE A 233 3.40 -19.10 15.05
CA PHE A 233 4.36 -20.19 15.20
C PHE A 233 5.58 -19.71 15.99
N SER A 234 6.18 -20.62 16.76
CA SER A 234 7.37 -20.34 17.57
C SER A 234 8.47 -21.35 17.26
N LEU A 235 9.68 -20.84 17.01
CA LEU A 235 10.87 -21.64 16.78
C LEU A 235 11.87 -21.48 17.93
N ASN A 236 11.82 -22.41 18.88
CA ASN A 236 12.69 -22.42 20.06
C ASN A 236 13.91 -23.30 19.82
N LEU A 237 15.02 -22.67 19.43
CA LEU A 237 16.33 -23.34 19.28
C LEU A 237 17.39 -22.62 20.13
N PRO A 238 18.52 -23.26 20.47
CA PRO A 238 19.66 -22.54 21.01
C PRO A 238 20.35 -21.68 19.94
N THR A 239 21.21 -20.76 20.37
CA THR A 239 22.07 -19.98 19.47
C THR A 239 22.99 -20.92 18.67
N GLY A 240 23.37 -20.50 17.47
CA GLY A 240 24.20 -21.32 16.59
C GLY A 240 23.47 -22.47 15.88
N MET A 241 22.19 -22.75 16.14
CA MET A 241 21.44 -23.81 15.42
C MET A 241 20.86 -23.37 14.06
N GLY A 242 21.29 -22.22 13.52
CA GLY A 242 20.87 -21.77 12.19
C GLY A 242 19.41 -21.27 12.13
N LYS A 243 18.91 -20.67 13.22
CA LYS A 243 17.53 -20.15 13.32
C LYS A 243 17.10 -19.34 12.10
N THR A 244 17.94 -18.40 11.67
CA THR A 244 17.64 -17.49 10.56
C THR A 244 17.30 -18.24 9.28
N LEU A 245 18.21 -19.09 8.78
CA LEU A 245 17.96 -19.82 7.53
C LEU A 245 16.83 -20.85 7.67
N ILE A 246 16.67 -21.47 8.85
CA ILE A 246 15.55 -22.38 9.12
C ILE A 246 14.21 -21.64 9.10
N SER A 247 14.12 -20.45 9.70
CA SER A 247 12.90 -19.66 9.70
C SER A 247 12.56 -19.13 8.31
N ILE A 248 13.56 -18.75 7.51
CA ILE A 248 13.32 -18.31 6.12
C ILE A 248 12.88 -19.49 5.24
N ALA A 249 13.53 -20.65 5.37
CA ALA A 249 13.11 -21.86 4.64
C ALA A 249 11.67 -22.25 4.98
N TRP A 250 11.30 -22.17 6.27
CA TRP A 250 9.93 -22.40 6.70
C TRP A 250 8.98 -21.34 6.15
N ALA A 251 9.33 -20.05 6.23
CA ALA A 251 8.49 -18.96 5.75
C ALA A 251 8.23 -19.04 4.24
N LEU A 252 9.23 -19.38 3.43
CA LEU A 252 9.08 -19.59 1.98
C LEU A 252 8.15 -20.76 1.68
N LYS A 253 8.31 -21.92 2.34
CA LYS A 253 7.40 -23.06 2.15
C LYS A 253 5.99 -22.76 2.65
N HIS A 254 5.85 -22.03 3.75
CA HIS A 254 4.55 -21.62 4.28
C HIS A 254 3.86 -20.63 3.35
N ALA A 255 4.62 -19.68 2.79
CA ALA A 255 4.12 -18.75 1.79
C ALA A 255 3.64 -19.46 0.52
N LYS A 256 4.39 -20.46 0.05
CA LYS A 256 3.96 -21.32 -1.07
C LYS A 256 2.65 -22.04 -0.77
N ALA A 257 2.55 -22.71 0.38
CA ALA A 257 1.38 -23.51 0.74
C ALA A 257 0.11 -22.65 0.95
N ASN A 258 0.28 -21.39 1.35
CA ASN A 258 -0.82 -20.49 1.71
C ASN A 258 -0.99 -19.29 0.76
N ASN A 259 -0.32 -19.30 -0.41
CA ASN A 259 -0.37 -18.22 -1.41
C ASN A 259 -0.01 -16.82 -0.87
N LEU A 260 0.96 -16.75 0.06
CA LEU A 260 1.47 -15.48 0.58
C LEU A 260 2.52 -14.90 -0.37
N LYS A 261 2.52 -13.57 -0.51
CA LYS A 261 3.28 -12.87 -1.56
C LYS A 261 4.56 -12.20 -1.06
N ARG A 262 4.73 -12.09 0.27
CA ARG A 262 5.81 -11.32 0.90
C ARG A 262 6.20 -11.94 2.24
N ILE A 263 7.47 -11.82 2.59
CA ILE A 263 8.03 -12.16 3.90
C ILE A 263 8.57 -10.87 4.52
N VAL A 264 8.15 -10.56 5.73
CA VAL A 264 8.65 -9.41 6.50
C VAL A 264 9.43 -9.95 7.70
N ILE A 265 10.68 -9.53 7.84
CA ILE A 265 11.58 -9.97 8.91
C ILE A 265 11.80 -8.78 9.84
N VAL A 266 11.42 -8.93 11.11
CA VAL A 266 11.60 -7.89 12.13
C VAL A 266 12.68 -8.34 13.10
N LEU A 267 13.74 -7.54 13.24
CA LEU A 267 14.90 -7.83 14.07
C LEU A 267 15.17 -6.65 15.02
N PRO A 268 15.67 -6.89 16.24
CA PRO A 268 15.71 -5.89 17.30
C PRO A 268 16.86 -4.87 17.21
N TYR A 269 17.92 -5.16 16.44
CA TYR A 269 19.13 -4.33 16.40
C TYR A 269 19.59 -4.14 14.96
N THR A 270 20.06 -2.92 14.63
CA THR A 270 20.54 -2.56 13.30
C THR A 270 21.66 -3.48 12.85
N ASN A 271 22.68 -3.72 13.67
CA ASN A 271 23.77 -4.63 13.32
C ASN A 271 23.33 -6.07 12.97
N ILE A 272 22.22 -6.56 13.54
CA ILE A 272 21.66 -7.87 13.20
C ILE A 272 20.85 -7.77 11.90
N ILE A 273 20.18 -6.64 11.65
CA ILE A 273 19.50 -6.35 10.38
C ILE A 273 20.54 -6.35 9.26
N ASP A 274 21.61 -5.56 9.37
CA ASP A 274 22.66 -5.43 8.35
C ASP A 274 23.28 -6.80 8.01
N GLN A 275 23.63 -7.58 9.05
CA GLN A 275 24.20 -8.92 8.87
C GLN A 275 23.20 -9.88 8.21
N THR A 276 21.93 -9.82 8.62
CA THR A 276 20.90 -10.69 8.03
C THR A 276 20.63 -10.30 6.60
N ALA A 277 20.48 -9.01 6.30
CA ALA A 277 20.28 -8.49 4.97
C ALA A 277 21.42 -8.89 4.04
N ALA A 278 22.69 -8.73 4.46
CA ALA A 278 23.85 -9.16 3.67
C ALA A 278 23.80 -10.65 3.31
N ILE A 279 23.49 -11.52 4.27
CA ILE A 279 23.33 -12.97 4.03
C ILE A 279 22.19 -13.25 3.04
N LEU A 280 21.05 -12.57 3.20
CA LEU A 280 19.90 -12.78 2.31
C LEU A 280 20.14 -12.24 0.91
N LYS A 281 20.86 -11.11 0.77
CA LYS A 281 21.28 -10.54 -0.51
C LYS A 281 22.24 -11.47 -1.25
N GLU A 282 23.18 -12.09 -0.54
CA GLU A 282 24.09 -13.11 -1.11
C GLU A 282 23.32 -14.32 -1.67
N ILE A 283 22.24 -14.73 -1.00
CA ILE A 283 21.44 -15.90 -1.40
C ILE A 283 20.43 -15.55 -2.50
N PHE A 284 19.69 -14.46 -2.33
CA PHE A 284 18.51 -14.16 -3.15
C PHE A 284 18.79 -13.18 -4.29
N GLY A 285 19.82 -12.35 -4.16
CA GLY A 285 20.06 -11.17 -5.01
C GLY A 285 19.69 -9.88 -4.28
N GLU A 286 20.35 -8.78 -4.67
CA GLU A 286 20.11 -7.45 -4.12
C GLU A 286 18.67 -6.98 -4.37
N GLU A 287 18.10 -7.33 -5.52
CA GLU A 287 16.79 -6.91 -5.98
C GLU A 287 15.60 -7.46 -5.18
N TRP A 288 15.82 -8.57 -4.45
CA TRP A 288 14.76 -9.25 -3.68
C TRP A 288 14.78 -8.93 -2.18
N VAL A 289 15.79 -8.18 -1.71
CA VAL A 289 15.96 -7.86 -0.29
C VAL A 289 15.92 -6.35 -0.07
N LEU A 290 14.81 -5.90 0.52
CA LEU A 290 14.66 -4.54 1.03
C LEU A 290 15.07 -4.49 2.50
N GLU A 291 16.13 -3.74 2.78
CA GLU A 291 16.64 -3.48 4.13
C GLU A 291 16.16 -2.10 4.57
N HIS A 292 15.64 -1.99 5.79
CA HIS A 292 15.11 -0.72 6.29
C HIS A 292 15.25 -0.62 7.81
N HIS A 293 15.94 0.43 8.29
CA HIS A 293 16.08 0.78 9.71
C HIS A 293 16.42 2.26 9.88
N SER A 294 16.32 2.79 11.10
CA SER A 294 16.46 4.23 11.39
C SER A 294 17.82 4.85 11.02
N ALA A 295 18.87 4.04 10.95
CA ALA A 295 20.23 4.46 10.57
C ALA A 295 20.61 4.13 9.11
N TYR A 296 19.68 3.58 8.31
CA TYR A 296 19.96 3.21 6.92
C TYR A 296 20.02 4.50 6.11
N ASN A 297 21.16 4.75 5.46
CA ASN A 297 21.38 5.93 4.64
C ASN A 297 21.36 5.50 3.18
N GLU A 298 20.36 5.98 2.43
CA GLU A 298 20.13 5.63 1.02
C GLU A 298 21.27 6.12 0.09
N ASP A 299 22.12 7.03 0.57
CA ASP A 299 23.17 7.71 -0.19
C ASP A 299 24.53 6.99 -0.27
N MET A 300 24.63 5.68 -0.07
CA MET A 300 25.91 4.96 -0.21
C MET A 300 26.26 4.76 -1.69
N PRO A 301 27.35 5.37 -2.23
CA PRO A 301 27.71 5.23 -3.64
C PRO A 301 28.20 3.80 -3.94
N ALA A 302 27.69 3.22 -5.02
CA ALA A 302 28.12 1.92 -5.52
C ALA A 302 29.50 1.99 -6.19
N ASN A 303 30.35 0.99 -5.94
CA ASN A 303 31.63 0.82 -6.65
C ASN A 303 31.41 0.52 -8.15
N GLU A 304 32.27 1.13 -8.98
CA GLU A 304 32.21 1.32 -10.45
C GLU A 304 32.26 0.04 -11.33
N ALA A 305 31.32 -0.90 -11.19
CA ALA A 305 31.28 -2.06 -12.10
C ALA A 305 29.92 -2.39 -12.73
N ASN A 306 28.81 -1.72 -12.36
CA ASN A 306 27.50 -1.96 -13.00
C ASN A 306 26.47 -0.83 -12.75
N GLU A 307 26.86 0.44 -12.96
CA GLU A 307 26.08 1.63 -12.55
C GLU A 307 24.62 1.65 -13.02
N ASN A 308 24.30 1.18 -14.23
CA ASN A 308 22.93 1.27 -14.76
C ASN A 308 21.95 0.30 -14.09
N GLU A 309 22.35 -0.96 -13.85
CA GLU A 309 21.47 -1.98 -13.26
C GLU A 309 21.33 -1.78 -11.73
N LEU A 310 22.41 -1.39 -11.06
CA LEU A 310 22.40 -0.99 -9.65
C LEU A 310 21.51 0.24 -9.40
N ASN A 311 21.50 1.22 -10.31
CA ASN A 311 20.63 2.40 -10.20
C ASN A 311 19.14 2.02 -10.30
N VAL A 312 18.76 1.07 -11.17
CA VAL A 312 17.37 0.57 -11.25
C VAL A 312 16.93 -0.10 -9.95
N ILE A 313 17.75 -1.00 -9.41
CA ILE A 313 17.44 -1.73 -8.17
C ILE A 313 17.35 -0.77 -6.98
N GLN A 314 18.29 0.18 -6.89
CA GLN A 314 18.25 1.19 -5.83
C GLN A 314 16.98 2.05 -5.92
N LYS A 315 16.63 2.49 -7.13
CA LYS A 315 15.39 3.27 -7.34
C LYS A 315 14.14 2.46 -7.02
N GLN A 316 14.14 1.16 -7.31
CA GLN A 316 13.06 0.25 -6.91
C GLN A 316 12.90 0.15 -5.40
N LYS A 317 14.01 0.09 -4.66
CA LYS A 317 14.02 0.04 -3.20
C LYS A 317 13.51 1.34 -2.59
N GLU A 318 13.99 2.48 -3.08
CA GLU A 318 13.48 3.81 -2.68
C GLU A 318 11.96 3.88 -2.88
N LEU A 319 11.48 3.52 -4.09
CA LEU A 319 10.06 3.53 -4.39
C LEU A 319 9.24 2.53 -3.57
N ALA A 320 9.85 1.45 -3.07
CA ALA A 320 9.21 0.48 -2.19
C ALA A 320 9.13 0.97 -0.73
N CYS A 321 9.95 1.95 -0.35
CA CYS A 321 9.87 2.68 0.91
C CYS A 321 8.92 3.89 0.81
N GLU A 322 8.66 4.38 -0.41
CA GLU A 322 7.67 5.41 -0.70
C GLU A 322 6.25 4.80 -0.78
N ASN A 323 5.51 4.96 0.32
CA ASN A 323 4.14 4.50 0.57
C ASN A 323 4.06 3.02 0.94
#